data_AF-A0A037ZKZ3-F1
#
_entry.id   AF-A0A037ZKZ3-F1
#
_cell.length_a   1.000
_cell.length_b   1.000
_cell.length_c   1.000
_cell.angle_alpha   90.00
_cell.angle_beta   90.00
_cell.angle_gamma   90.00
#
_symmetry.space_group_name_H-M   'P 1'
#
loop_
_entity.id
_entity.type
_entity.pdbx_description
1 polymer ?
#
loop_
_entity_poly.entity_id
_entity_poly.type
_entity_poly.pdbx_seq_one_letter_code
_entity_poly.pdbx_strand_id
1 'polypeptide(L)'
;MPTKWTQGELEASVAAYMEMRRNELNGVEYSKQAYYRDLSNRFDRSAKAFEYRMQNISYVFSIMGRRWINGLPPAKNVGINVARDIENIINRLEKRRDAPVASFEVEVANIRKKKDRLPPRGNEKPSAIDVTTTRFMRSAEVVAWVLDLANGTCECCGKQAPFMRDHGTPFLEVHHLKRLADGGSDTISNAIAICPNCHRELHYGADKDQRRLVMYDLLERLVE
;
A
#
# COMPACT_ATOMS: atom_id res chain seq x y z
N MET A 1 -26.73 -8.78 19.01
CA MET A 1 -25.71 -9.36 18.11
C MET A 1 -25.26 -8.27 17.15
N PRO A 2 -23.96 -8.05 16.90
CA PRO A 2 -23.56 -7.13 15.83
C PRO A 2 -24.12 -7.66 14.51
N THR A 3 -24.98 -6.87 13.86
CA THR A 3 -25.54 -7.19 12.54
C THR A 3 -24.39 -7.37 11.56
N LYS A 4 -24.39 -8.49 10.83
CA LYS A 4 -23.42 -8.75 9.76
C LYS A 4 -23.47 -7.60 8.75
N TRP A 5 -22.32 -7.10 8.31
CA TRP A 5 -22.25 -6.06 7.28
C TRP A 5 -22.80 -6.62 5.97
N THR A 6 -23.69 -5.87 5.33
CA THR A 6 -24.20 -6.20 4.00
C THR A 6 -23.16 -5.82 2.94
N GLN A 7 -23.32 -6.39 1.74
CA GLN A 7 -22.47 -6.04 0.61
C GLN A 7 -22.59 -4.54 0.27
N GLY A 8 -23.82 -3.99 0.28
CA GLY A 8 -24.06 -2.58 -0.04
C GLY A 8 -23.40 -1.61 0.96
N GLU A 9 -23.45 -1.93 2.27
CA GLU A 9 -22.76 -1.14 3.30
C GLU A 9 -21.25 -1.15 3.10
N LEU A 10 -20.68 -2.32 2.77
CA LEU A 10 -19.24 -2.47 2.58
C LEU A 10 -18.77 -1.74 1.31
N GLU A 11 -19.51 -1.87 0.22
CA GLU A 11 -19.20 -1.18 -1.04
C GLU A 11 -19.24 0.34 -0.90
N ALA A 12 -20.28 0.87 -0.25
CA ALA A 12 -20.37 2.31 0.02
C ALA A 12 -19.22 2.79 0.92
N SER A 13 -18.83 2.00 1.92
CA SER A 13 -17.71 2.32 2.80
C SER A 13 -16.38 2.37 2.05
N VAL A 14 -16.10 1.39 1.20
CA VAL A 14 -14.86 1.36 0.39
C VAL A 14 -14.85 2.49 -0.64
N ALA A 15 -15.98 2.76 -1.30
CA ALA A 15 -16.08 3.87 -2.26
C ALA A 15 -15.82 5.22 -1.59
N ALA A 16 -16.46 5.49 -0.44
CA ALA A 16 -16.23 6.70 0.35
C ALA A 16 -14.77 6.82 0.82
N TYR A 17 -14.16 5.71 1.25
CA TYR A 17 -12.76 5.69 1.62
C TYR A 17 -11.85 6.03 0.43
N MET A 18 -12.09 5.43 -0.75
CA MET A 18 -11.29 5.72 -1.94
C MET A 18 -11.43 7.16 -2.42
N GLU A 19 -12.62 7.75 -2.26
CA GLU A 19 -12.85 9.16 -2.56
C GLU A 19 -12.10 10.08 -1.59
N MET A 20 -12.23 9.87 -0.28
CA MET A 20 -11.47 10.61 0.73
C MET A 20 -9.96 10.51 0.49
N ARG A 21 -9.47 9.30 0.16
CA ARG A 21 -8.06 9.08 -0.16
C ARG A 21 -7.63 9.84 -1.41
N ARG A 22 -8.47 9.90 -2.44
CA ARG A 22 -8.19 10.67 -3.66
C ARG A 22 -8.10 12.17 -3.33
N ASN A 23 -9.03 12.67 -2.52
CA ASN A 23 -9.00 14.07 -2.07
C ASN A 23 -7.71 14.35 -1.30
N GLU A 24 -7.33 13.49 -0.36
CA GLU A 24 -6.08 13.61 0.40
C GLU A 24 -4.83 13.64 -0.51
N LEU A 25 -4.72 12.72 -1.47
CA LEU A 25 -3.58 12.65 -2.39
C LEU A 25 -3.48 13.87 -3.33
N ASN A 26 -4.60 14.55 -3.57
CA ASN A 26 -4.69 15.73 -4.41
C ASN A 26 -4.65 17.04 -3.60
N GLY A 27 -4.49 16.98 -2.27
CA GLY A 27 -4.52 18.17 -1.41
C GLY A 27 -5.89 18.85 -1.35
N VAL A 28 -6.97 18.15 -1.71
CA VAL A 28 -8.34 18.65 -1.63
C VAL A 28 -8.85 18.43 -0.21
N GLU A 29 -9.32 19.51 0.45
CA GLU A 29 -9.89 19.40 1.78
C GLU A 29 -11.13 18.50 1.80
N TYR A 30 -11.24 17.68 2.84
CA TYR A 30 -12.38 16.79 3.05
C TYR A 30 -12.62 16.57 4.54
N SER A 31 -13.85 16.22 4.92
CA SER A 31 -14.22 15.95 6.32
C SER A 31 -14.58 14.49 6.53
N LYS A 32 -13.71 13.73 7.22
CA LYS A 32 -13.99 12.34 7.63
C LYS A 32 -15.36 12.19 8.31
N GLN A 33 -15.68 13.12 9.22
CA GLN A 33 -16.96 13.11 9.94
C GLN A 33 -18.16 13.36 9.01
N ALA A 34 -18.00 14.13 7.94
CA ALA A 34 -19.07 14.31 6.95
C ALA A 34 -19.38 12.99 6.22
N TYR A 35 -18.35 12.25 5.77
CA TYR A 35 -18.54 10.94 5.15
C TYR A 35 -19.18 9.92 6.12
N TYR A 36 -18.80 9.92 7.40
CA TYR A 36 -19.38 8.99 8.37
C TYR A 36 -20.85 9.30 8.64
N ARG A 37 -21.21 10.59 8.70
CA ARG A 37 -22.62 11.02 8.83
C ARG A 37 -23.44 10.68 7.59
N ASP A 38 -22.90 10.90 6.39
CA ASP A 38 -23.58 10.50 5.14
C ASP A 38 -23.88 8.99 5.13
N LEU A 39 -22.87 8.17 5.40
CA LEU A 39 -23.04 6.71 5.45
C LEU A 39 -24.01 6.29 6.56
N SER A 40 -23.95 6.93 7.73
CA SER A 40 -24.86 6.68 8.86
C SER A 40 -26.31 7.08 8.56
N ASN A 41 -26.55 8.06 7.70
CA ASN A 41 -27.90 8.42 7.26
C ASN A 41 -28.44 7.45 6.21
N ARG A 42 -27.56 6.85 5.40
CA ARG A 42 -27.92 5.91 4.33
C ARG A 42 -28.11 4.48 4.82
N PHE A 43 -27.47 4.12 5.92
CA PHE A 43 -27.46 2.77 6.47
C PHE A 43 -27.68 2.80 7.98
N ASP A 44 -28.38 1.80 8.53
CA ASP A 44 -28.72 1.70 9.96
C ASP A 44 -27.51 1.32 10.85
N ARG A 45 -26.49 2.18 10.83
CA ARG A 45 -25.26 2.06 11.63
C ARG A 45 -24.78 3.43 12.07
N SER A 46 -24.12 3.48 13.23
CA SER A 46 -23.56 4.73 13.75
C SER A 46 -22.33 5.19 12.98
N ALA A 47 -22.06 6.49 12.99
CA ALA A 47 -20.84 7.08 12.45
C ALA A 47 -19.55 6.41 12.99
N LYS A 48 -19.55 6.04 14.29
CA LYS A 48 -18.43 5.32 14.92
C LYS A 48 -18.20 3.92 14.32
N ALA A 49 -19.27 3.24 13.89
CA ALA A 49 -19.13 1.97 13.19
C ALA A 49 -18.47 2.15 11.81
N PHE A 50 -18.79 3.24 11.10
CA PHE A 50 -18.15 3.59 9.84
C PHE A 50 -16.69 4.01 10.01
N GLU A 51 -16.35 4.75 11.07
CA GLU A 51 -14.96 5.06 11.39
C GLU A 51 -14.12 3.80 11.57
N TYR A 52 -14.60 2.83 12.37
CA TYR A 52 -13.90 1.55 12.54
C TYR A 52 -13.82 0.76 11.23
N ARG A 53 -14.86 0.83 10.38
CA ARG A 53 -14.84 0.24 9.04
C ARG A 53 -13.75 0.88 8.18
N MET A 54 -13.54 2.20 8.25
CA MET A 54 -12.44 2.86 7.55
C MET A 54 -11.06 2.40 8.05
N GLN A 55 -10.91 2.12 9.35
CA GLN A 55 -9.68 1.54 9.89
C GLN A 55 -9.44 0.10 9.40
N ASN A 56 -10.51 -0.69 9.17
CA ASN A 56 -10.40 -2.01 8.52
C ASN A 56 -9.94 -1.87 7.06
N ILE A 57 -10.45 -0.87 6.34
CA ILE A 57 -10.01 -0.60 4.96
C ILE A 57 -8.53 -0.15 4.95
N SER A 58 -8.14 0.71 5.89
CA SER A 58 -6.75 1.15 6.09
C SER A 58 -5.80 -0.02 6.34
N TYR A 59 -6.25 -1.03 7.10
CA TYR A 59 -5.51 -2.27 7.28
C TYR A 59 -5.28 -3.04 5.98
N VAL A 60 -6.33 -3.18 5.15
CA VAL A 60 -6.20 -3.84 3.84
C VAL A 60 -5.24 -3.07 2.93
N PHE A 61 -5.35 -1.74 2.88
CA PHE A 61 -4.39 -0.91 2.14
C PHE A 61 -2.96 -1.11 2.64
N SER A 62 -2.73 -1.15 3.96
CA SER A 62 -1.40 -1.35 4.53
C SER A 62 -0.82 -2.71 4.15
N ILE A 63 -1.61 -3.79 4.17
CA ILE A 63 -1.12 -5.12 3.75
C ILE A 63 -0.78 -5.13 2.26
N MET A 64 -1.58 -4.46 1.43
CA MET A 64 -1.30 -4.30 0.01
C MET A 64 -0.09 -3.38 -0.27
N GLY A 65 0.62 -2.92 0.77
CA GLY A 65 1.76 -2.00 0.65
C GLY A 65 1.33 -0.61 0.15
N ARG A 66 0.09 -0.21 0.38
CA ARG A 66 -0.48 1.06 -0.08
C ARG A 66 -0.63 2.04 1.07
N ARG A 67 -0.45 3.32 0.75
CA ARG A 67 -0.71 4.41 1.71
C ARG A 67 -2.20 4.47 2.05
N TRP A 68 -2.52 4.53 3.33
CA TRP A 68 -3.87 4.70 3.88
C TRP A 68 -4.08 6.16 4.32
N ILE A 69 -5.32 6.53 4.68
CA ILE A 69 -5.70 7.92 4.94
C ILE A 69 -5.14 8.42 6.28
N ASN A 70 -4.52 9.59 6.30
CA ASN A 70 -3.97 10.16 7.53
C ASN A 70 -5.02 10.27 8.66
N GLY A 71 -4.63 9.83 9.86
CA GLY A 71 -5.52 9.77 11.03
C GLY A 71 -6.64 8.72 10.93
N LEU A 72 -6.47 7.69 10.10
CA LEU A 72 -7.26 6.45 10.12
C LEU A 72 -6.34 5.23 10.23
N PRO A 73 -5.74 4.97 11.41
CA PRO A 73 -4.74 3.92 11.52
C PRO A 73 -5.33 2.55 11.17
N PRO A 74 -4.54 1.67 10.51
CA PRO A 74 -4.87 0.27 10.30
C PRO A 74 -5.37 -0.42 11.57
N ALA A 75 -6.56 -1.01 11.51
CA ALA A 75 -7.09 -1.79 12.61
C ALA A 75 -6.18 -3.00 12.93
N LYS A 76 -6.00 -3.33 14.21
CA LYS A 76 -5.08 -4.40 14.63
C LYS A 76 -5.54 -5.81 14.22
N ASN A 77 -6.84 -6.04 14.14
CA ASN A 77 -7.43 -7.36 13.89
C ASN A 77 -8.55 -7.25 12.86
N VAL A 78 -8.29 -7.73 11.64
CA VAL A 78 -9.30 -7.88 10.59
C VAL A 78 -9.39 -9.35 10.22
N GLY A 79 -10.60 -9.90 10.21
CA GLY A 79 -10.84 -11.29 9.85
C GLY A 79 -10.64 -11.54 8.35
N ILE A 80 -10.26 -12.77 7.97
CA ILE A 80 -9.95 -13.16 6.58
C ILE A 80 -11.08 -12.83 5.60
N ASN A 81 -12.33 -13.11 5.96
CA ASN A 81 -13.48 -12.81 5.10
C ASN A 81 -13.63 -11.31 4.86
N VAL A 82 -13.48 -10.50 5.92
CA VAL A 82 -13.58 -9.04 5.82
C VAL A 82 -12.45 -8.47 4.97
N ALA A 83 -11.21 -8.95 5.15
CA ALA A 83 -10.08 -8.52 4.35
C ALA A 83 -10.29 -8.86 2.86
N ARG A 84 -10.75 -10.09 2.56
CA ARG A 84 -11.08 -10.54 1.20
C ARG A 84 -12.18 -9.68 0.56
N ASP A 85 -13.26 -9.42 1.28
CA ASP A 85 -14.40 -8.69 0.73
C ASP A 85 -14.02 -7.23 0.43
N ILE A 86 -13.25 -6.58 1.32
CA ILE A 86 -12.71 -5.24 1.08
C ILE A 86 -11.76 -5.23 -0.12
N GLU A 87 -10.81 -6.17 -0.18
CA GLU A 87 -9.83 -6.27 -1.26
C GLU A 87 -10.50 -6.46 -2.63
N ASN A 88 -11.51 -7.33 -2.71
CA ASN A 88 -12.29 -7.54 -3.93
C ASN A 88 -12.99 -6.27 -4.40
N ILE A 89 -13.57 -5.49 -3.47
CA ILE A 89 -14.24 -4.23 -3.79
C ILE A 89 -13.22 -3.18 -4.27
N ILE A 90 -12.06 -3.06 -3.61
CA ILE A 90 -10.97 -2.16 -4.04
C ILE A 90 -10.56 -2.50 -5.47
N ASN A 91 -10.24 -3.77 -5.74
CA ASN A 91 -9.81 -4.21 -7.07
C ASN A 91 -10.86 -3.93 -8.13
N ARG A 92 -12.15 -4.21 -7.84
CA ARG A 92 -13.26 -3.91 -8.75
C ARG A 92 -13.39 -2.41 -9.04
N LEU A 93 -13.33 -1.55 -8.03
CA LEU A 93 -13.44 -0.09 -8.19
C LEU A 93 -12.25 0.49 -8.96
N GLU A 94 -11.05 -0.09 -8.80
CA GLU A 94 -9.86 0.27 -9.57
C GLU A 94 -9.79 -0.40 -10.95
N LYS A 95 -10.78 -1.23 -11.30
CA LYS A 95 -10.79 -2.06 -12.53
C LYS A 95 -9.54 -2.94 -12.67
N ARG A 96 -9.00 -3.41 -11.54
CA ARG A 96 -7.85 -4.32 -11.47
C ARG A 96 -8.32 -5.77 -11.37
N ARG A 97 -7.54 -6.66 -11.97
CA ARG A 97 -7.65 -8.11 -11.83
C ARG A 97 -6.34 -8.58 -11.23
N ASP A 98 -6.21 -8.42 -9.92
CA ASP A 98 -5.01 -8.78 -9.16
C ASP A 98 -5.28 -10.06 -8.35
N ALA A 99 -4.21 -10.79 -8.05
CA ALA A 99 -4.25 -11.88 -7.08
C ALA A 99 -4.59 -11.34 -5.67
N PRO A 100 -5.28 -12.11 -4.82
CA PRO A 100 -5.53 -11.69 -3.45
C PRO A 100 -4.23 -11.63 -2.66
N VAL A 101 -3.87 -10.44 -2.19
CA VAL A 101 -2.72 -10.19 -1.31
C VAL A 101 -3.20 -10.12 0.13
N ALA A 102 -4.21 -9.29 0.41
CA ALA A 102 -4.63 -9.01 1.78
C ALA A 102 -5.22 -10.25 2.47
N SER A 103 -6.13 -10.96 1.81
CA SER A 103 -6.70 -12.17 2.42
C SER A 103 -5.66 -13.28 2.59
N PHE A 104 -4.71 -13.41 1.67
CA PHE A 104 -3.64 -14.40 1.74
C PHE A 104 -2.69 -14.11 2.91
N GLU A 105 -2.24 -12.87 3.08
CA GLU A 105 -1.39 -12.48 4.21
C GLU A 105 -2.09 -12.68 5.56
N VAL A 106 -3.39 -12.39 5.65
CA VAL A 106 -4.19 -12.69 6.86
C VAL A 106 -4.25 -14.20 7.11
N GLU A 107 -4.40 -15.01 6.08
CA GLU A 107 -4.37 -16.47 6.18
C GLU A 107 -3.02 -16.98 6.68
N VAL A 108 -1.92 -16.53 6.07
CA VAL A 108 -0.55 -16.84 6.49
C VAL A 108 -0.34 -16.45 7.96
N ALA A 109 -0.75 -15.25 8.37
CA ALA A 109 -0.65 -14.80 9.76
C ALA A 109 -1.44 -15.68 10.73
N ASN A 110 -2.65 -16.12 10.35
CA ASN A 110 -3.44 -17.04 11.15
C ASN A 110 -2.80 -18.43 11.26
N ILE A 111 -2.22 -18.95 10.17
CA ILE A 111 -1.49 -20.22 10.17
C ILE A 111 -0.23 -20.13 11.04
N ARG A 112 0.51 -19.01 10.98
CA ARG A 112 1.72 -18.79 11.80
C ARG A 112 1.47 -18.79 13.31
N LYS A 113 0.24 -18.48 13.75
CA LYS A 113 -0.16 -18.56 15.17
C LYS A 113 -0.32 -20.00 15.67
N LYS A 114 -0.41 -20.99 14.79
CA LYS A 114 -0.50 -22.42 15.17
C LYS A 114 0.90 -22.93 15.57
N LYS A 115 1.01 -23.46 16.79
CA LYS A 115 2.28 -23.92 17.39
C LYS A 115 2.80 -25.20 16.75
N ASP A 116 1.95 -26.18 16.53
CA ASP A 116 2.34 -27.48 16.00
C ASP A 116 1.97 -27.59 14.52
N ARG A 117 2.97 -27.41 13.65
CA ARG A 117 2.82 -27.51 12.20
C ARG A 117 3.82 -28.51 11.66
N LEU A 118 3.31 -29.59 11.06
CA LEU A 118 4.12 -30.47 10.21
C LEU A 118 4.41 -29.76 8.88
N PRO A 119 5.52 -30.11 8.18
CA PRO A 119 5.76 -29.63 6.83
C PRO A 119 4.55 -29.92 5.92
N PRO A 120 3.95 -28.90 5.27
CA PRO A 120 2.81 -29.13 4.39
C PRO A 120 3.27 -29.85 3.11
N ARG A 121 2.39 -30.67 2.52
CA ARG A 121 2.65 -31.31 1.22
C ARG A 121 2.78 -30.29 0.08
N GLY A 122 2.19 -29.11 0.22
CA GLY A 122 2.16 -28.08 -0.81
C GLY A 122 1.20 -28.40 -1.95
N ASN A 123 1.39 -27.71 -3.07
CA ASN A 123 0.68 -27.97 -4.33
C ASN A 123 1.71 -28.19 -5.44
N GLU A 124 1.82 -29.42 -5.94
CA GLU A 124 2.78 -29.78 -7.00
C GLU A 124 2.47 -29.11 -8.35
N LYS A 125 1.21 -28.76 -8.58
CA LYS A 125 0.73 -28.15 -9.83
C LYS A 125 -0.17 -26.96 -9.50
N PRO A 126 0.41 -25.82 -9.07
CA PRO A 126 -0.37 -24.64 -8.73
C PRO A 126 -1.13 -24.09 -9.94
N SER A 127 -2.39 -23.70 -9.73
CA SER A 127 -3.18 -23.02 -10.74
C SER A 127 -2.58 -21.64 -11.02
N ALA A 128 -2.41 -21.31 -12.30
CA ALA A 128 -2.07 -19.96 -12.73
C ALA A 128 -3.34 -19.10 -12.83
N ILE A 129 -3.19 -17.81 -12.59
CA ILE A 129 -4.22 -16.81 -12.83
C ILE A 129 -3.63 -15.69 -13.68
N ASP A 130 -4.41 -15.22 -14.65
CA ASP A 130 -4.04 -14.05 -15.45
C ASP A 130 -4.36 -12.78 -14.67
N VAL A 131 -3.36 -11.91 -14.52
CA VAL A 131 -3.51 -10.61 -13.86
C VAL A 131 -3.33 -9.47 -14.86
N THR A 132 -4.19 -8.46 -14.78
CA THR A 132 -4.05 -7.24 -15.58
C THR A 132 -3.43 -6.15 -14.70
N THR A 133 -2.18 -5.77 -14.99
CA THR A 133 -1.46 -4.75 -14.20
C THR A 133 -1.27 -3.47 -15.00
N THR A 134 -1.49 -2.32 -14.34
CA THR A 134 -1.12 -1.02 -14.90
C THR A 134 0.35 -0.77 -14.64
N ARG A 135 1.12 -0.50 -15.70
CA ARG A 135 2.51 -0.06 -15.60
C ARG A 135 2.63 1.37 -16.12
N PHE A 136 3.43 2.17 -15.43
CA PHE A 136 3.79 3.51 -15.87
C PHE A 136 5.05 3.44 -16.71
N MET A 137 5.05 4.13 -17.85
CA MET A 137 6.26 4.37 -18.63
C MET A 137 7.13 5.35 -17.84
N ARG A 138 8.35 4.93 -17.50
CA ARG A 138 9.29 5.74 -16.71
C ARG A 138 10.32 6.37 -17.62
N SER A 139 10.76 7.58 -17.26
CA SER A 139 11.86 8.28 -17.89
C SER A 139 13.17 7.56 -17.57
N ALA A 140 13.83 7.06 -18.61
CA ALA A 140 15.14 6.45 -18.49
C ALA A 140 16.18 7.47 -17.97
N GLU A 141 16.04 8.74 -18.34
CA GLU A 141 16.93 9.82 -17.90
C GLU A 141 16.82 10.08 -16.40
N VAL A 142 15.61 10.12 -15.85
CA VAL A 142 15.39 10.27 -14.40
C VAL A 142 15.99 9.08 -13.65
N VAL A 143 15.76 7.86 -14.15
CA VAL A 143 16.30 6.65 -13.52
C VAL A 143 17.83 6.64 -13.54
N ALA A 144 18.44 6.91 -14.70
CA ALA A 144 19.90 6.96 -14.85
C ALA A 144 20.52 8.01 -13.93
N TRP A 145 19.99 9.25 -13.98
CA TRP A 145 20.51 10.35 -13.18
C TRP A 145 20.48 10.08 -11.68
N VAL A 146 19.37 9.51 -11.17
CA VAL A 146 19.23 9.19 -9.73
C VAL A 146 20.18 8.06 -9.32
N LEU A 147 20.39 7.05 -10.18
CA LEU A 147 21.36 5.97 -9.91
C LEU A 147 22.81 6.47 -9.92
N ASP A 148 23.15 7.33 -10.87
CA ASP A 148 24.49 7.93 -10.99
C ASP A 148 24.79 8.83 -9.79
N LEU A 149 23.82 9.67 -9.38
CA LEU A 149 23.93 10.51 -8.19
C LEU A 149 24.19 9.68 -6.93
N ALA A 150 23.49 8.56 -6.78
CA ALA A 150 23.63 7.68 -5.63
C ALA A 150 24.98 6.95 -5.59
N ASN A 151 25.66 6.82 -6.74
CA ASN A 151 26.98 6.21 -6.88
C ASN A 151 27.10 4.87 -6.11
N GLY A 152 26.12 3.99 -6.31
CA GLY A 152 26.08 2.68 -5.66
C GLY A 152 25.77 2.69 -4.16
N THR A 153 25.48 3.84 -3.55
CA THR A 153 25.13 3.98 -2.13
C THR A 153 23.62 4.24 -2.00
N CYS A 154 22.94 3.45 -1.17
CA CYS A 154 21.52 3.63 -0.90
C CYS A 154 21.25 4.98 -0.22
N GLU A 155 20.41 5.82 -0.83
CA GLU A 155 20.06 7.15 -0.29
C GLU A 155 19.23 7.09 1.01
N CYS A 156 18.64 5.93 1.34
CA CYS A 156 17.82 5.76 2.53
C CYS A 156 18.60 5.30 3.76
N CYS A 157 19.56 4.38 3.60
CA CYS A 157 20.32 3.81 4.73
C CYS A 157 21.82 4.09 4.69
N GLY A 158 22.33 4.75 3.66
CA GLY A 158 23.75 5.07 3.50
C GLY A 158 24.66 3.87 3.25
N LYS A 159 24.11 2.66 3.09
CA LYS A 159 24.90 1.44 2.81
C LYS A 159 25.14 1.27 1.32
N GLN A 160 26.27 0.65 0.98
CA GLN A 160 26.57 0.22 -0.38
C GLN A 160 25.49 -0.73 -0.93
N ALA A 161 25.36 -0.75 -2.25
CA ALA A 161 24.50 -1.69 -2.96
C ALA A 161 24.81 -3.13 -2.52
N PRO A 162 23.78 -3.97 -2.32
CA PRO A 162 23.96 -5.31 -1.76
C PRO A 162 24.74 -6.25 -2.68
N PHE A 163 24.77 -5.97 -3.99
CA PHE A 163 25.50 -6.76 -4.98
C PHE A 163 25.71 -5.94 -6.27
N MET A 164 26.57 -6.45 -7.14
CA MET A 164 26.80 -5.94 -8.50
C MET A 164 25.94 -6.72 -9.49
N ARG A 165 25.45 -6.05 -10.53
CA ARG A 165 24.86 -6.69 -11.72
C ARG A 165 25.94 -7.51 -12.44
N ASP A 166 25.49 -8.44 -13.28
CA ASP A 166 26.33 -9.19 -14.20
C ASP A 166 27.22 -8.29 -15.09
N HIS A 167 26.70 -7.12 -15.49
CA HIS A 167 27.43 -6.11 -16.24
C HIS A 167 28.29 -5.16 -15.37
N GLY A 168 28.50 -5.48 -14.09
CA GLY A 168 29.46 -4.78 -13.23
C GLY A 168 28.98 -3.48 -12.57
N THR A 169 27.71 -3.11 -12.69
CA THR A 169 27.16 -1.91 -12.04
C THR A 169 26.48 -2.25 -10.70
N PRO A 170 26.52 -1.38 -9.68
CA PRO A 170 25.84 -1.62 -8.39
C PRO A 170 24.31 -1.76 -8.54
N PHE A 171 23.70 -2.68 -7.79
CA PHE A 171 22.26 -2.88 -7.80
C PHE A 171 21.54 -2.00 -6.78
N LEU A 172 20.91 -0.92 -7.26
CA LEU A 172 19.90 -0.15 -6.54
C LEU A 172 18.60 -0.11 -7.35
N GLU A 173 17.49 0.17 -6.67
CA GLU A 173 16.17 0.35 -7.25
C GLU A 173 15.76 1.82 -7.12
N VAL A 174 15.26 2.42 -8.21
CA VAL A 174 14.68 3.77 -8.16
C VAL A 174 13.25 3.69 -7.66
N HIS A 175 12.97 4.44 -6.59
CA HIS A 175 11.69 4.50 -5.91
C HIS A 175 11.13 5.92 -5.91
N HIS A 176 9.85 6.07 -6.24
CA HIS A 176 9.13 7.33 -6.16
C HIS A 176 8.45 7.49 -4.79
N LEU A 177 8.80 8.51 -4.01
CA LEU A 177 8.28 8.72 -2.65
C LEU A 177 6.76 8.95 -2.64
N LYS A 178 6.26 9.84 -3.49
CA LYS A 178 4.86 9.80 -3.94
C LYS A 178 4.80 8.82 -5.10
N ARG A 179 4.20 7.66 -4.88
CA ARG A 179 4.15 6.61 -5.90
C ARG A 179 3.41 7.09 -7.14
N LEU A 180 3.84 6.65 -8.31
CA LEU A 180 3.15 6.97 -9.58
C LEU A 180 1.67 6.51 -9.56
N ALA A 181 1.39 5.36 -8.95
CA ALA A 181 0.02 4.86 -8.77
C ALA A 181 -0.86 5.73 -7.85
N ASP A 182 -0.25 6.61 -7.06
CA ASP A 182 -0.89 7.60 -6.19
C ASP A 182 -0.81 9.02 -6.78
N GLY A 183 -0.52 9.16 -8.07
CA GLY A 183 -0.42 10.46 -8.75
C GLY A 183 0.90 11.20 -8.52
N GLY A 184 1.97 10.49 -8.14
CA GLY A 184 3.31 11.07 -8.05
C GLY A 184 3.92 11.36 -9.43
N SER A 185 4.82 12.34 -9.48
CA SER A 185 5.55 12.71 -10.70
C SER A 185 6.73 11.79 -10.95
N ASP A 186 7.06 11.57 -12.22
CA ASP A 186 8.28 10.86 -12.62
C ASP A 186 9.41 11.86 -12.85
N THR A 187 9.92 12.42 -11.75
CA THR A 187 10.93 13.49 -11.75
C THR A 187 11.96 13.26 -10.64
N ILE A 188 13.13 13.89 -10.77
CA ILE A 188 14.21 13.76 -9.79
C ILE A 188 13.83 14.26 -8.39
N SER A 189 12.85 15.16 -8.29
CA SER A 189 12.33 15.70 -7.03
C SER A 189 11.36 14.76 -6.29
N ASN A 190 11.07 13.59 -6.87
CA ASN A 190 10.23 12.58 -6.26
C ASN A 190 10.90 11.19 -6.24
N ALA A 191 12.10 11.05 -6.81
CA ALA A 191 12.74 9.76 -7.05
C ALA A 191 14.05 9.62 -6.26
N ILE A 192 14.24 8.46 -5.62
CA ILE A 192 15.44 8.09 -4.85
C ILE A 192 15.98 6.72 -5.28
N ALA A 193 17.29 6.51 -5.23
CA ALA A 193 17.95 5.22 -5.45
C ALA A 193 18.23 4.52 -4.11
N ILE A 194 17.64 3.34 -3.94
CA ILE A 194 17.64 2.63 -2.66
C ILE A 194 17.89 1.14 -2.83
N CYS A 195 18.38 0.49 -1.77
CA CYS A 195 18.56 -0.96 -1.78
C CYS A 195 17.19 -1.67 -1.68
N PRO A 196 17.11 -2.97 -2.07
CA PRO A 196 15.86 -3.73 -2.03
C PRO A 196 15.21 -3.77 -0.65
N ASN A 197 16.01 -3.79 0.42
CA ASN A 197 15.50 -3.81 1.80
C ASN A 197 14.81 -2.48 2.15
N CYS A 198 15.45 -1.35 1.88
CA CYS A 198 14.86 -0.02 2.12
C CYS A 198 13.64 0.21 1.23
N HIS A 199 13.67 -0.28 -0.01
CA HIS A 199 12.52 -0.18 -0.90
C HIS A 199 11.30 -0.90 -0.34
N ARG A 200 11.47 -2.16 0.09
CA ARG A 200 10.38 -2.91 0.73
C ARG A 200 9.94 -2.28 2.04
N GLU A 201 10.86 -1.75 2.84
CA GLU A 201 10.52 -1.06 4.08
C GLU A 201 9.68 0.21 3.86
N LEU A 202 9.94 0.98 2.80
CA LEU A 202 9.11 2.14 2.45
C LEU A 202 7.69 1.77 1.98
N HIS A 203 7.46 0.54 1.51
CA HIS A 203 6.09 0.06 1.19
C HIS A 203 5.39 -0.60 2.37
N TYR A 204 6.11 -1.43 3.15
CA TYR A 204 5.51 -2.36 4.10
C TYR A 204 5.91 -2.12 5.56
N GLY A 205 6.94 -1.32 5.82
CA GLY A 205 7.48 -1.06 7.15
C GLY A 205 6.45 -0.43 8.09
N ALA A 206 6.63 -0.67 9.39
CA ALA A 206 5.84 -0.03 10.44
C ALA A 206 6.05 1.49 10.42
N ASP A 207 7.31 1.92 10.25
CA ASP A 207 7.72 3.32 10.26
C ASP A 207 7.89 3.91 8.85
N LYS A 208 7.24 3.32 7.84
CA LYS A 208 7.40 3.72 6.43
C LYS A 208 7.09 5.20 6.19
N ASP A 209 6.07 5.74 6.85
CA ASP A 209 5.67 7.14 6.70
C ASP A 209 6.72 8.07 7.32
N GLN A 210 7.26 7.71 8.48
CA GLN A 210 8.35 8.44 9.12
C GLN A 210 9.62 8.38 8.26
N ARG A 211 9.96 7.20 7.73
CA ARG A 211 11.12 7.05 6.82
C ARG A 211 10.96 7.88 5.57
N ARG A 212 9.76 7.95 4.99
CA ARG A 212 9.46 8.81 3.84
C ARG A 212 9.70 10.28 4.18
N LEU A 213 9.19 10.76 5.32
CA LEU A 213 9.38 12.14 5.77
C LEU A 213 10.87 12.48 5.93
N VAL A 214 11.63 11.59 6.57
CA VAL A 214 13.09 11.74 6.72
C VAL A 214 13.80 11.88 5.36
N MET A 215 13.30 11.26 4.28
CA MET A 215 13.91 11.44 2.96
C MET A 215 13.75 12.87 2.44
N TYR A 216 12.61 13.52 2.67
CA TYR A 216 12.41 14.92 2.28
C TYR A 216 13.32 15.86 3.08
N ASP A 217 13.59 15.54 4.34
CA ASP A 217 14.50 16.33 5.19
C ASP A 217 15.99 16.13 4.81
N LEU A 218 16.37 14.92 4.37
CA LEU A 218 17.77 14.58 4.08
C LEU A 218 18.21 14.94 2.66
N LEU A 219 17.29 15.02 1.70
CA LEU A 219 17.63 15.13 0.28
C LEU A 219 16.98 16.38 -0.30
N GLU A 220 17.76 17.47 -0.38
CA GLU A 220 17.30 18.81 -0.76
C GLU A 220 16.54 18.86 -2.10
N ARG A 221 16.84 17.95 -3.03
CA ARG A 221 16.16 17.91 -4.33
C ARG A 221 14.69 17.50 -4.23
N LEU A 222 14.27 16.85 -3.14
CA LEU A 222 12.95 16.25 -3.00
C LEU A 222 11.90 17.28 -2.59
N VAL A 223 10.70 17.17 -3.18
CA VAL A 223 9.58 18.08 -2.92
C VAL A 223 8.33 17.25 -2.68
N GLU A 224 7.61 17.54 -1.58
CA GLU A 224 6.40 16.82 -1.17
C GLU A 224 5.18 17.08 -2.07
#